data_AF-M4V7Z5-F1
#
_entry.id   AF-M4V7Z5-F1
#
_cell.length_a   1.000
_cell.length_b   1.000
_cell.length_c   1.000
_cell.angle_alpha   90.00
_cell.angle_beta   90.00
_cell.angle_gamma   90.00
#
_symmetry.space_group_name_H-M   'P 1'
#
loop_
_entity.id
_entity.type
_entity.pdbx_description
1 polymer ?
#
loop_
_entity_poly.entity_id
_entity_poly.type
_entity_poly.pdbx_seq_one_letter_code
_entity_poly.pdbx_strand_id
1 'polypeptide(L)'
;MLRVKGNLLPLGALLLISSFATAQTQNIRLSDGEIFNRCYMKMFKTVVPRTASLGNTLMSDIIAKRLTGPAACAVLIHQSEFLDNNKLKAARYPSYPKLSEAENQALISTFHNFHNSWFSKKALEFSNANFNNSTSVVKDSDEASLYLTRSLFSTNIPLSTFFTASKTIRGVRVAPDKEKTSRWISKPMALVNETTYSGTYPNRFLLSYGTANNLNNLFSMPLDDKYLVPFGKLVGVEDAPNLNIPQITIGGPSMSNMAQRADLNAAIVAKRTGGVNLFEHLGGGVLGSQTYILKNTNLTLNQIAPGAANDPDQLIARRLSNRVFEDLLCHQMPTLTEADVVNDVRANSPHGFRLNASCMACHTSLDPMATVFRNYASYRTSPNENVSATDPNRPELLARGTPVLGVTKLDQKSGSAVFTLQAPMGSLNYRDHNNRLIKVAVNGTTQLGAELAKSDDFYRCVAKRYYEFFTGYNVNLAERNVAEASNTDTAKFHRKKVHALGASLKQSQSLIKLIEDILNSEGFIYRQYQTP
;
A
#
# COMPACT_ATOMS: atom_id res chain seq x y z
N MET A 1 22.62 28.19 -53.05
CA MET A 1 23.65 27.58 -53.91
C MET A 1 24.49 26.64 -53.05
N LEU A 2 24.18 25.34 -53.06
CA LEU A 2 25.04 24.28 -52.52
C LEU A 2 24.67 23.01 -53.31
N ARG A 3 25.62 22.54 -54.12
CA ARG A 3 25.50 21.39 -55.04
C ARG A 3 25.45 20.09 -54.24
N VAL A 4 24.37 19.34 -54.36
CA VAL A 4 24.30 17.94 -53.93
C VAL A 4 24.58 17.06 -55.16
N LYS A 5 25.70 16.34 -55.15
CA LYS A 5 26.05 15.33 -56.16
C LYS A 5 25.26 14.05 -55.87
N GLY A 6 24.51 13.60 -56.86
CA GLY A 6 23.86 12.29 -56.87
C GLY A 6 24.88 11.17 -57.08
N ASN A 7 24.70 10.09 -56.33
CA ASN A 7 25.30 8.79 -56.62
C ASN A 7 24.16 7.79 -56.83
N LEU A 8 24.09 7.26 -58.05
CA LEU A 8 23.29 6.11 -58.44
C LEU A 8 23.85 4.86 -57.75
N LEU A 9 23.00 4.15 -56.99
CA LEU A 9 23.24 2.80 -56.49
C LEU A 9 22.46 1.81 -57.38
N PRO A 10 23.04 0.63 -57.71
CA PRO A 10 22.41 -0.32 -58.59
C PRO A 10 21.30 -1.10 -57.87
N LEU A 11 20.20 -1.35 -58.60
CA LEU A 11 19.17 -2.32 -58.25
C LEU A 11 19.79 -3.72 -58.17
N GLY A 12 20.20 -4.14 -56.98
CA GLY A 12 20.43 -5.53 -56.63
C GLY A 12 19.22 -6.07 -55.88
N ALA A 13 18.37 -6.83 -56.56
CA ALA A 13 17.24 -7.52 -55.96
C ALA A 13 17.74 -8.64 -55.04
N LEU A 14 17.92 -8.32 -53.75
CA LEU A 14 18.18 -9.32 -52.71
C LEU A 14 16.82 -9.86 -52.22
N LEU A 15 16.40 -10.98 -52.81
CA LEU A 15 15.29 -11.80 -52.31
C LEU A 15 15.71 -12.43 -50.97
N LEU A 16 15.61 -11.67 -49.89
CA LEU A 16 15.62 -12.20 -48.52
C LEU A 16 14.30 -12.93 -48.32
N ILE A 17 14.29 -14.23 -48.63
CA ILE A 17 13.26 -15.16 -48.19
C ILE A 17 13.42 -15.26 -46.67
N SER A 18 12.77 -14.35 -45.96
CA SER A 18 12.56 -14.41 -44.52
C SER A 18 11.63 -15.57 -44.23
N SER A 19 12.22 -16.76 -44.20
CA SER A 19 11.62 -17.97 -43.66
C SER A 19 11.50 -17.79 -42.16
N PHE A 20 10.57 -16.94 -41.72
CA PHE A 20 10.05 -17.01 -40.36
C PHE A 20 9.25 -18.31 -40.28
N ALA A 21 9.97 -19.43 -40.17
CA ALA A 21 9.39 -20.62 -39.60
C ALA A 21 8.88 -20.20 -38.23
N THR A 22 7.58 -19.95 -38.14
CA THR A 22 6.85 -19.92 -36.87
C THR A 22 7.00 -21.31 -36.31
N ALA A 23 8.13 -21.56 -35.64
CA ALA A 23 8.27 -22.68 -34.75
C ALA A 23 7.14 -22.50 -33.75
N GLN A 24 6.01 -23.18 -33.99
CA GLN A 24 4.99 -23.37 -32.99
C GLN A 24 5.73 -24.01 -31.84
N THR A 25 6.09 -23.18 -30.88
CA THR A 25 6.75 -23.58 -29.66
C THR A 25 5.78 -24.49 -28.96
N GLN A 26 5.97 -25.80 -29.16
CA GLN A 26 5.14 -26.81 -28.52
C GLN A 26 5.10 -26.53 -27.02
N ASN A 27 3.93 -26.73 -26.42
CA ASN A 27 3.71 -26.62 -24.98
C ASN A 27 4.51 -27.69 -24.24
N ILE A 28 5.81 -27.44 -24.09
CA ILE A 28 6.73 -28.34 -23.41
C ILE A 28 6.58 -28.08 -21.91
N ARG A 29 6.06 -29.10 -21.21
CA ARG A 29 6.09 -29.14 -19.74
C ARG A 29 7.55 -29.14 -19.28
N LEU A 30 7.85 -28.28 -18.33
CA LEU A 30 9.17 -28.20 -17.70
C LEU A 30 9.45 -29.44 -16.86
N SER A 31 10.71 -29.82 -16.77
CA SER A 31 11.17 -30.76 -15.76
C SER A 31 10.99 -30.18 -14.35
N ASP A 32 10.87 -31.05 -13.34
CA ASP A 32 10.74 -30.61 -11.95
C ASP A 32 11.91 -29.72 -11.48
N GLY A 33 13.12 -29.98 -11.97
CA GLY A 33 14.29 -29.14 -11.69
C GLY A 33 14.19 -27.75 -12.33
N GLU A 34 13.67 -27.63 -13.56
CA GLU A 34 13.40 -26.33 -14.19
C GLU A 34 12.30 -25.55 -13.46
N ILE A 35 11.23 -26.23 -13.02
CA ILE A 35 10.15 -25.62 -12.22
C ILE A 35 10.70 -25.08 -10.91
N PHE A 36 11.51 -25.86 -10.20
CA PHE A 36 12.12 -25.44 -8.94
C PHE A 36 13.09 -24.27 -9.13
N ASN A 37 13.98 -24.32 -10.13
CA ASN A 37 14.88 -23.21 -10.43
C ASN A 37 14.09 -21.92 -10.76
N ARG A 38 13.00 -22.03 -11.51
CA ARG A 38 12.12 -20.90 -11.82
C ARG A 38 11.53 -20.28 -10.56
N CYS A 39 10.95 -21.07 -9.65
CA CYS A 39 10.36 -20.53 -8.43
C CYS A 39 11.43 -19.93 -7.50
N TYR A 40 12.59 -20.59 -7.39
CA TYR A 40 13.71 -20.14 -6.57
C TYR A 40 14.21 -18.77 -7.06
N MET A 41 14.41 -18.59 -8.36
CA MET A 41 14.78 -17.29 -8.94
C MET A 41 13.73 -16.20 -8.67
N LYS A 42 12.44 -16.54 -8.69
CA LYS A 42 11.39 -15.56 -8.37
C LYS A 42 11.43 -15.13 -6.91
N MET A 43 11.62 -16.09 -6.00
CA MET A 43 11.61 -15.94 -4.54
C MET A 43 12.90 -15.36 -3.95
N PHE A 44 14.07 -15.68 -4.50
CA PHE A 44 15.39 -15.30 -3.95
C PHE A 44 16.17 -14.36 -4.86
N LYS A 45 15.73 -14.14 -6.11
CA LYS A 45 16.44 -13.33 -7.13
C LYS A 45 17.85 -13.83 -7.46
N THR A 46 18.10 -15.11 -7.21
CA THR A 46 19.37 -15.80 -7.47
C THR A 46 19.10 -17.21 -7.98
N VAL A 47 20.13 -17.88 -8.49
CA VAL A 47 20.06 -19.32 -8.80
C VAL A 47 20.30 -20.15 -7.54
N VAL A 48 19.86 -21.41 -7.56
CA VAL A 48 20.09 -22.34 -6.45
C VAL A 48 21.61 -22.47 -6.19
N PRO A 49 22.10 -22.17 -4.97
CA PRO A 49 23.51 -22.32 -4.65
C PRO A 49 23.97 -23.77 -4.78
N ARG A 50 25.19 -23.99 -5.28
CA ARG A 50 25.80 -25.34 -5.34
C ARG A 50 26.38 -25.81 -4.00
N THR A 51 26.44 -24.91 -3.01
CA THR A 51 26.95 -25.18 -1.67
C THR A 51 25.84 -25.74 -0.77
N ALA A 52 26.21 -26.21 0.43
CA ALA A 52 25.26 -26.63 1.46
C ALA A 52 24.25 -25.51 1.76
N SER A 53 23.03 -25.70 1.27
CA SER A 53 21.88 -24.81 1.39
C SER A 53 20.61 -25.66 1.32
N LEU A 54 19.50 -25.15 1.85
CA LEU A 54 18.21 -25.83 1.68
C LEU A 54 17.87 -26.00 0.20
N GLY A 55 18.19 -25.00 -0.63
CA GLY A 55 17.99 -25.08 -2.08
C GLY A 55 18.70 -26.28 -2.72
N ASN A 56 19.97 -26.52 -2.36
CA ASN A 56 20.74 -27.66 -2.89
C ASN A 56 20.20 -29.02 -2.41
N THR A 57 19.78 -29.12 -1.15
CA THR A 57 19.15 -30.34 -0.60
C THR A 57 17.86 -30.66 -1.34
N LEU A 58 16.99 -29.66 -1.55
CA LEU A 58 15.73 -29.83 -2.28
C LEU A 58 15.96 -30.21 -3.75
N MET A 59 16.96 -29.61 -4.41
CA MET A 59 17.33 -29.98 -5.77
C MET A 59 17.79 -31.44 -5.85
N SER A 60 18.56 -31.92 -4.87
CA SER A 60 19.03 -33.30 -4.81
C SER A 60 17.86 -34.29 -4.68
N ASP A 61 16.86 -33.96 -3.84
CA ASP A 61 15.64 -34.77 -3.71
C ASP A 61 14.78 -34.77 -4.99
N ILE A 62 14.75 -33.67 -5.75
CA ILE A 62 14.10 -33.61 -7.06
C ILE A 62 14.81 -34.53 -8.06
N ILE A 63 16.15 -34.48 -8.13
CA ILE A 63 16.94 -35.35 -9.02
C ILE A 63 16.72 -36.82 -8.65
N ALA A 64 16.62 -37.12 -7.36
CA ALA A 64 16.30 -38.45 -6.84
C ALA A 64 14.81 -38.83 -6.97
N LYS A 65 13.97 -37.98 -7.59
CA LYS A 65 12.51 -38.17 -7.77
C LYS A 65 11.74 -38.38 -6.46
N ARG A 66 12.26 -37.88 -5.33
CA ARG A 66 11.58 -37.90 -4.03
C ARG A 66 10.63 -36.73 -3.84
N LEU A 67 10.86 -35.65 -4.58
CA LEU A 67 10.08 -34.41 -4.49
C LEU A 67 9.84 -33.84 -5.88
N THR A 68 8.66 -33.26 -6.11
CA THR A 68 8.37 -32.52 -7.35
C THR A 68 8.86 -31.09 -7.24
N GLY A 69 9.02 -30.40 -8.38
CA GLY A 69 9.45 -29.00 -8.39
C GLY A 69 8.53 -28.10 -7.56
N PRO A 70 7.20 -28.11 -7.78
CA PRO A 70 6.25 -27.32 -6.99
C PRO A 70 6.29 -27.64 -5.48
N ALA A 71 6.43 -28.92 -5.10
CA ALA A 71 6.50 -29.30 -3.69
C ALA A 71 7.77 -28.77 -3.01
N ALA A 72 8.90 -28.79 -3.70
CA ALA A 72 10.14 -28.18 -3.22
C ALA A 72 10.02 -26.66 -3.02
N CYS A 73 9.35 -25.96 -3.95
CA CYS A 73 9.05 -24.53 -3.80
C CYS A 73 8.17 -24.25 -2.59
N ALA A 74 7.18 -25.12 -2.32
CA ALA A 74 6.33 -25.02 -1.12
C ALA A 74 7.18 -25.18 0.16
N VAL A 75 8.11 -26.13 0.20
CA VAL A 75 9.02 -26.27 1.36
C VAL A 75 9.77 -24.96 1.63
N LEU A 76 10.29 -24.27 0.61
CA LEU A 76 10.99 -22.98 0.80
C LEU A 76 10.12 -21.93 1.48
N ILE A 77 8.87 -21.75 1.05
CA ILE A 77 7.99 -20.71 1.62
C ILE A 77 7.55 -21.06 3.05
N HIS A 78 7.28 -22.34 3.35
CA HIS A 78 6.91 -22.79 4.70
C HIS A 78 8.07 -22.79 5.70
N GLN A 79 9.31 -22.68 5.23
CA GLN A 79 10.49 -22.52 6.10
C GLN A 79 10.71 -21.07 6.50
N SER A 80 10.03 -20.12 5.84
CA SER A 80 10.06 -18.71 6.18
C SER A 80 8.82 -18.35 6.99
N GLU A 81 9.04 -18.12 8.28
CA GLU A 81 8.02 -17.57 9.16
C GLU A 81 8.59 -16.35 9.87
N PHE A 82 7.72 -15.40 10.19
CA PHE A 82 8.11 -14.31 11.06
C PHE A 82 8.56 -14.82 12.41
N LEU A 83 9.59 -14.16 12.93
CA LEU A 83 10.17 -14.49 14.20
C LEU A 83 9.12 -14.32 15.31
N ASP A 84 8.97 -15.32 16.17
CA ASP A 84 8.30 -15.14 17.45
C ASP A 84 9.35 -14.64 18.45
N ASN A 85 9.16 -13.43 19.01
CA ASN A 85 10.13 -12.81 19.92
C ASN A 85 11.56 -12.74 19.36
N ASN A 86 11.73 -12.36 18.09
CA ASN A 86 13.02 -12.33 17.38
C ASN A 86 13.73 -13.70 17.26
N LYS A 87 13.02 -14.82 17.41
CA LYS A 87 13.53 -16.17 17.11
C LYS A 87 12.77 -16.81 15.95
N LEU A 88 13.50 -17.45 15.03
CA LEU A 88 12.89 -18.21 13.94
C LEU A 88 12.05 -19.33 14.55
N LYS A 89 10.79 -19.42 14.14
CA LYS A 89 9.93 -20.54 14.54
C LYS A 89 10.55 -21.87 14.09
N ALA A 90 10.10 -22.95 14.73
CA ALA A 90 10.48 -24.28 14.31
C ALA A 90 10.06 -24.50 12.85
N ALA A 91 10.91 -25.18 12.08
CA ALA A 91 10.62 -25.52 10.70
C ALA A 91 9.34 -26.36 10.64
N ARG A 92 8.42 -26.01 9.73
CA ARG A 92 7.22 -26.84 9.47
C ARG A 92 7.59 -28.21 8.91
N TYR A 93 8.73 -28.31 8.21
CA TYR A 93 9.28 -29.57 7.71
C TYR A 93 10.61 -29.89 8.42
N PRO A 94 10.59 -30.63 9.54
CA PRO A 94 11.79 -30.92 10.32
C PRO A 94 12.78 -31.85 9.61
N SER A 95 12.33 -32.56 8.56
CA SER A 95 13.18 -33.41 7.71
C SER A 95 14.12 -32.62 6.80
N TYR A 96 13.88 -31.32 6.62
CA TYR A 96 14.68 -30.44 5.79
C TYR A 96 15.48 -29.46 6.66
N PRO A 97 16.71 -29.08 6.24
CA PRO A 97 17.45 -28.04 6.93
C PRO A 97 16.67 -26.72 6.90
N LYS A 98 16.84 -25.88 7.93
CA LYS A 98 16.26 -24.53 7.93
C LYS A 98 16.92 -23.68 6.86
N LEU A 99 16.19 -22.69 6.35
CA LEU A 99 16.81 -21.58 5.62
C LEU A 99 17.88 -20.93 6.51
N SER A 100 19.03 -20.59 5.92
CA SER A 100 19.96 -19.70 6.60
C SER A 100 19.30 -18.35 6.87
N GLU A 101 19.82 -17.59 7.85
CA GLU A 101 19.29 -16.26 8.16
C GLU A 101 19.29 -15.34 6.93
N ALA A 102 20.36 -15.40 6.12
CA ALA A 102 20.49 -14.62 4.89
C ALA A 102 19.45 -15.00 3.84
N GLU A 103 19.20 -16.30 3.64
CA GLU A 103 18.16 -16.79 2.72
C GLU A 103 16.76 -16.37 3.20
N ASN A 104 16.46 -16.54 4.49
CA ASN A 104 15.16 -16.14 5.04
C ASN A 104 14.91 -14.63 4.87
N GLN A 105 15.92 -13.80 5.15
CA GLN A 105 15.85 -12.36 4.93
C GLN A 105 15.66 -12.01 3.44
N ALA A 106 16.33 -12.72 2.53
CA ALA A 106 16.19 -12.50 1.10
C ALA A 106 14.77 -12.83 0.59
N LEU A 107 14.19 -13.92 1.11
CA LEU A 107 12.82 -14.34 0.80
C LEU A 107 11.79 -13.31 1.29
N ILE A 108 11.88 -12.92 2.57
CA ILE A 108 11.00 -11.90 3.16
C ILE A 108 11.12 -10.57 2.40
N SER A 109 12.35 -10.12 2.12
CA SER A 109 12.61 -8.89 1.37
C SER A 109 11.99 -8.94 -0.03
N THR A 110 12.13 -10.07 -0.73
CA THR A 110 11.57 -10.23 -2.08
C THR A 110 10.05 -10.08 -2.08
N PHE A 111 9.34 -10.76 -1.16
CA PHE A 111 7.88 -10.65 -1.08
C PHE A 111 7.42 -9.30 -0.54
N HIS A 112 8.13 -8.71 0.42
CA HIS A 112 7.81 -7.39 0.93
C HIS A 112 7.95 -6.31 -0.15
N ASN A 113 9.04 -6.33 -0.92
CA ASN A 113 9.24 -5.42 -2.04
C ASN A 113 8.18 -5.62 -3.13
N PHE A 114 7.78 -6.87 -3.38
CA PHE A 114 6.66 -7.18 -4.24
C PHE A 114 5.35 -6.57 -3.70
N HIS A 115 5.01 -6.74 -2.42
CA HIS A 115 3.83 -6.10 -1.83
C HIS A 115 3.91 -4.57 -1.85
N ASN A 116 5.09 -3.98 -1.66
CA ASN A 116 5.25 -2.52 -1.71
C ASN A 116 5.05 -1.98 -3.14
N SER A 117 5.32 -2.80 -4.16
CA SER A 117 5.07 -2.42 -5.57
C SER A 117 3.58 -2.27 -5.92
N TRP A 118 2.68 -2.75 -5.06
CA TRP A 118 1.23 -2.70 -5.27
C TRP A 118 0.63 -1.31 -5.06
N PHE A 119 1.36 -0.46 -4.33
CA PHE A 119 0.93 0.87 -3.97
C PHE A 119 1.62 1.87 -4.89
N SER A 120 0.80 2.61 -5.62
CA SER A 120 1.23 3.66 -6.55
C SER A 120 2.04 4.78 -5.86
N LYS A 121 1.74 5.07 -4.59
CA LYS A 121 2.46 6.04 -3.76
C LYS A 121 3.35 5.34 -2.74
N LYS A 122 4.66 5.40 -2.98
CA LYS A 122 5.68 4.78 -2.12
C LYS A 122 6.20 5.70 -1.03
N ALA A 123 6.35 6.99 -1.32
CA ALA A 123 6.83 7.97 -0.36
C ALA A 123 5.67 8.75 0.29
N LEU A 124 5.91 9.24 1.51
CA LEU A 124 5.12 10.33 2.08
C LEU A 124 5.55 11.60 1.34
N GLU A 125 4.72 12.06 0.40
CA GLU A 125 4.97 13.28 -0.38
C GLU A 125 4.06 14.39 0.15
N PHE A 126 4.51 15.11 1.17
CA PHE A 126 3.95 16.42 1.51
C PHE A 126 4.81 17.52 0.89
N SER A 127 4.17 18.64 0.53
CA SER A 127 4.77 19.77 -0.19
C SER A 127 5.95 20.44 0.54
N ASN A 128 6.23 20.06 1.79
CA ASN A 128 7.37 20.54 2.55
C ASN A 128 8.25 19.34 2.96
N ALA A 129 9.45 19.29 2.37
CA ALA A 129 10.39 18.17 2.45
C ALA A 129 10.79 17.81 3.89
N ASN A 130 10.77 18.77 4.81
CA ASN A 130 11.16 18.56 6.21
C ASN A 130 10.21 17.59 6.95
N PHE A 131 8.93 17.54 6.58
CA PHE A 131 7.97 16.64 7.22
C PHE A 131 8.10 15.18 6.79
N ASN A 132 8.42 14.96 5.51
CA ASN A 132 8.47 13.63 4.92
C ASN A 132 9.49 12.77 5.67
N ASN A 133 10.60 13.42 5.97
CA ASN A 133 11.74 12.92 6.70
C ASN A 133 11.33 12.52 8.13
N SER A 134 10.97 13.46 9.00
CA SER A 134 10.70 13.15 10.43
C SER A 134 9.49 12.24 10.63
N THR A 135 8.48 12.36 9.78
CA THR A 135 7.31 11.47 9.84
C THR A 135 7.71 10.03 9.52
N SER A 136 8.57 9.79 8.53
CA SER A 136 9.07 8.44 8.20
C SER A 136 9.99 7.85 9.29
N VAL A 137 10.53 8.69 10.18
CA VAL A 137 11.30 8.21 11.33
C VAL A 137 10.39 7.49 12.34
N VAL A 138 9.17 7.98 12.51
CA VAL A 138 8.23 7.51 13.54
C VAL A 138 7.14 6.61 12.97
N LYS A 139 6.66 6.88 11.76
CA LYS A 139 5.64 6.10 11.05
C LYS A 139 6.28 5.30 9.92
N ASP A 140 6.01 4.00 9.90
CA ASP A 140 6.58 3.10 8.89
C ASP A 140 5.96 3.38 7.53
N SER A 141 6.74 3.89 6.58
CA SER A 141 6.23 4.17 5.24
C SER A 141 5.67 2.92 4.57
N ASP A 142 6.15 1.73 4.93
CA ASP A 142 5.73 0.50 4.27
C ASP A 142 4.49 -0.13 4.91
N GLU A 143 3.86 0.50 5.92
CA GLU A 143 2.75 -0.04 6.72
C GLU A 143 1.68 -0.76 5.88
N ALA A 144 1.21 -0.15 4.79
CA ALA A 144 0.19 -0.73 3.93
C ALA A 144 0.60 -2.09 3.36
N SER A 145 1.85 -2.23 2.93
CA SER A 145 2.42 -3.48 2.40
C SER A 145 2.76 -4.48 3.50
N LEU A 146 2.95 -4.03 4.74
CA LEU A 146 3.20 -4.89 5.89
C LEU A 146 1.96 -5.72 6.26
N TYR A 147 0.74 -5.29 5.96
CA TYR A 147 -0.46 -6.10 6.19
C TYR A 147 -0.43 -7.39 5.35
N LEU A 148 -0.06 -7.29 4.07
CA LEU A 148 0.09 -8.44 3.17
C LEU A 148 1.28 -9.32 3.59
N THR A 149 2.40 -8.67 3.91
CA THR A 149 3.63 -9.36 4.35
C THR A 149 3.37 -10.14 5.65
N ARG A 150 2.61 -9.57 6.58
CA ARG A 150 2.17 -10.23 7.81
C ARG A 150 1.25 -11.40 7.54
N SER A 151 0.28 -11.28 6.64
CA SER A 151 -0.59 -12.41 6.29
C SER A 151 0.16 -13.55 5.59
N LEU A 152 1.20 -13.25 4.81
CA LEU A 152 2.00 -14.28 4.13
C LEU A 152 2.87 -15.07 5.11
N PHE A 153 3.60 -14.40 6.00
CA PHE A 153 4.62 -15.03 6.85
C PHE A 153 4.15 -15.32 8.29
N SER A 154 2.89 -15.05 8.62
CA SER A 154 2.29 -15.42 9.90
C SER A 154 1.27 -16.54 9.72
N THR A 155 1.43 -17.64 10.44
CA THR A 155 0.60 -18.85 10.28
C THR A 155 -0.88 -18.66 10.58
N ASN A 156 -1.24 -17.68 11.41
CA ASN A 156 -2.60 -17.50 11.94
C ASN A 156 -3.22 -16.14 11.59
N ILE A 157 -2.72 -15.45 10.55
CA ILE A 157 -3.24 -14.13 10.16
C ILE A 157 -3.94 -14.25 8.80
N PRO A 158 -5.28 -14.31 8.77
CA PRO A 158 -6.02 -14.44 7.51
C PRO A 158 -5.85 -13.18 6.67
N LEU A 159 -5.87 -13.35 5.34
CA LEU A 159 -5.72 -12.24 4.40
C LEU A 159 -6.79 -11.15 4.60
N SER A 160 -8.01 -11.49 5.03
CA SER A 160 -9.07 -10.52 5.35
C SER A 160 -8.66 -9.47 6.40
N THR A 161 -7.69 -9.75 7.27
CA THR A 161 -7.15 -8.75 8.21
C THR A 161 -6.55 -7.53 7.51
N PHE A 162 -6.20 -7.65 6.24
CA PHE A 162 -5.83 -6.52 5.39
C PHE A 162 -6.87 -5.39 5.41
N PHE A 163 -8.16 -5.72 5.56
CA PHE A 163 -9.26 -4.76 5.68
C PHE A 163 -9.97 -4.75 7.03
N THR A 164 -9.68 -5.69 7.93
CA THR A 164 -10.38 -5.79 9.22
C THR A 164 -9.50 -5.53 10.43
N ALA A 165 -8.18 -5.35 10.25
CA ALA A 165 -7.31 -4.97 11.35
C ALA A 165 -7.74 -3.65 11.99
N SER A 166 -7.52 -3.56 13.30
CA SER A 166 -7.90 -2.43 14.15
C SER A 166 -6.70 -1.78 14.83
N LYS A 167 -5.48 -2.18 14.45
CA LYS A 167 -4.23 -1.68 15.03
C LYS A 167 -3.26 -1.31 13.93
N THR A 168 -2.54 -0.22 14.16
CA THR A 168 -1.41 0.20 13.34
C THR A 168 -0.30 -0.83 13.50
N ILE A 169 0.37 -1.15 12.41
CA ILE A 169 1.48 -2.12 12.39
C ILE A 169 2.77 -1.44 11.95
N ARG A 170 3.90 -2.11 12.21
CA ARG A 170 5.21 -1.67 11.73
C ARG A 170 6.15 -2.85 11.53
N GLY A 171 7.19 -2.65 10.73
CA GLY A 171 8.18 -3.67 10.45
C GLY A 171 9.20 -3.78 11.59
N VAL A 172 9.47 -5.01 12.00
CA VAL A 172 10.63 -5.35 12.84
C VAL A 172 11.81 -5.54 11.91
N ARG A 173 12.86 -4.72 12.06
CA ARG A 173 14.05 -4.76 11.21
C ARG A 173 15.31 -4.96 12.03
N VAL A 174 16.27 -5.70 11.46
CA VAL A 174 17.59 -5.95 12.05
C VAL A 174 18.65 -5.23 11.21
N ALA A 175 19.45 -4.41 11.87
CA ALA A 175 20.63 -3.77 11.29
C ALA A 175 21.91 -4.57 11.65
N PRO A 176 22.93 -4.59 10.77
CA PRO A 176 24.18 -5.31 11.02
C PRO A 176 24.89 -4.93 12.33
N ASP A 177 24.79 -3.66 12.75
CA ASP A 177 25.49 -3.11 13.93
C ASP A 177 24.52 -2.63 15.02
N LYS A 178 23.41 -3.35 15.26
CA LYS A 178 22.33 -2.94 16.18
C LYS A 178 22.79 -2.59 17.60
N GLU A 179 23.90 -3.16 18.06
CA GLU A 179 24.44 -2.95 19.41
C GLU A 179 25.25 -1.66 19.55
N LYS A 180 25.66 -1.05 18.42
CA LYS A 180 26.58 0.10 18.40
C LYS A 180 25.88 1.42 18.04
N THR A 181 24.64 1.38 17.54
CA THR A 181 23.92 2.59 17.10
C THR A 181 22.45 2.54 17.48
N SER A 182 21.92 3.61 18.09
CA SER A 182 20.47 3.76 18.28
C SER A 182 19.74 3.82 16.95
N ARG A 183 18.44 3.50 16.95
CA ARG A 183 17.60 3.62 15.73
C ARG A 183 17.64 5.02 15.16
N TRP A 184 17.80 6.03 16.01
CA TRP A 184 18.01 7.41 15.62
C TRP A 184 19.31 7.59 14.82
N ILE A 185 20.47 7.26 15.41
CA ILE A 185 21.81 7.45 14.80
C ILE A 185 21.93 6.68 13.47
N SER A 186 21.27 5.53 13.35
CA SER A 186 21.31 4.71 12.13
C SER A 186 20.65 5.37 10.90
N LYS A 187 19.91 6.47 11.06
CA LYS A 187 19.24 7.16 9.95
C LYS A 187 20.13 8.29 9.43
N PRO A 188 20.36 8.40 8.10
CA PRO A 188 21.15 9.49 7.51
C PRO A 188 20.67 10.89 7.91
N MET A 189 19.36 11.01 8.20
CA MET A 189 18.75 12.24 8.69
C MET A 189 19.18 12.67 10.08
N ALA A 190 19.74 11.78 10.90
CA ALA A 190 20.23 12.11 12.22
C ALA A 190 21.27 13.23 12.14
N LEU A 191 22.12 13.22 11.12
CA LEU A 191 23.15 14.25 10.91
C LEU A 191 22.55 15.63 10.62
N VAL A 192 21.50 15.69 9.79
CA VAL A 192 20.80 16.95 9.46
C VAL A 192 20.08 17.49 10.69
N ASN A 193 19.47 16.61 11.48
CA ASN A 193 18.75 17.04 12.67
C ASN A 193 19.70 17.33 13.85
N GLU A 194 20.81 16.63 14.02
CA GLU A 194 21.78 16.92 15.09
C GLU A 194 22.44 18.27 14.88
N THR A 195 22.69 18.67 13.64
CA THR A 195 23.21 20.02 13.31
C THR A 195 22.15 21.12 13.41
N THR A 196 20.87 20.80 13.17
CA THR A 196 19.78 21.79 13.17
C THR A 196 19.06 21.90 14.54
N TYR A 197 19.08 20.84 15.35
CA TYR A 197 18.31 20.67 16.59
C TYR A 197 19.22 20.33 17.78
N SER A 198 20.47 20.81 17.77
CA SER A 198 21.57 20.50 18.72
C SER A 198 21.31 20.94 20.17
N GLY A 199 20.26 20.43 20.81
CA GLY A 199 19.92 20.66 22.21
C GLY A 199 20.53 19.64 23.17
N THR A 200 20.06 19.69 24.43
CA THR A 200 20.50 18.93 25.63
C THR A 200 20.38 17.39 25.54
N TYR A 201 19.93 16.83 24.41
CA TYR A 201 19.66 15.40 24.24
C TYR A 201 20.42 14.82 23.04
N PRO A 202 21.75 14.66 23.14
CA PRO A 202 22.50 13.96 22.09
C PRO A 202 21.94 12.54 21.90
N ASN A 203 21.95 12.06 20.66
CA ASN A 203 21.58 10.68 20.28
C ASN A 203 20.10 10.29 20.46
N ARG A 204 19.16 11.25 20.58
CA ARG A 204 17.72 10.95 20.67
C ARG A 204 16.91 11.73 19.64
N PHE A 205 15.84 11.10 19.15
CA PHE A 205 14.83 11.81 18.38
C PHE A 205 14.00 12.70 19.31
N LEU A 206 14.01 14.00 19.08
CA LEU A 206 13.21 14.97 19.81
C LEU A 206 11.94 15.30 19.01
N LEU A 207 10.79 14.85 19.51
CA LEU A 207 9.49 15.21 18.95
C LEU A 207 9.06 16.57 19.48
N SER A 208 8.77 17.52 18.59
CA SER A 208 8.14 18.78 18.97
C SER A 208 6.62 18.63 18.93
N TYR A 209 5.93 19.17 19.93
CA TYR A 209 4.47 19.22 19.98
C TYR A 209 3.95 20.54 20.55
N GLY A 210 2.73 20.94 20.18
CA GLY A 210 2.11 22.19 20.64
C GLY A 210 1.21 22.84 19.60
N THR A 211 0.79 24.07 19.87
CA THR A 211 -0.21 24.79 19.05
C THR A 211 0.38 25.94 18.24
N ALA A 212 -0.20 26.22 17.07
CA ALA A 212 0.22 27.29 16.15
C ALA A 212 0.12 28.73 16.68
N ASN A 213 -0.74 28.98 17.66
CA ASN A 213 -1.11 30.35 18.03
C ASN A 213 -0.12 31.01 19.00
N ASN A 214 0.79 30.25 19.60
CA ASN A 214 1.79 30.77 20.50
C ASN A 214 3.03 29.88 20.46
N LEU A 215 4.10 30.37 19.83
CA LEU A 215 5.38 29.67 19.74
C LEU A 215 6.01 29.41 21.13
N ASN A 216 5.59 30.15 22.17
CA ASN A 216 5.99 29.88 23.55
C ASN A 216 5.37 28.58 24.08
N ASN A 217 4.25 28.12 23.51
CA ASN A 217 3.57 26.87 23.87
C ASN A 217 4.04 25.66 23.05
N LEU A 218 5.30 25.69 22.57
CA LEU A 218 5.93 24.52 21.98
C LEU A 218 6.69 23.75 23.02
N PHE A 219 6.45 22.45 23.05
CA PHE A 219 7.06 21.50 23.96
C PHE A 219 7.86 20.48 23.17
N SER A 220 8.74 19.80 23.87
CA SER A 220 9.61 18.78 23.31
C SER A 220 9.44 17.49 24.10
N MET A 221 9.47 16.36 23.42
CA MET A 221 9.41 15.04 24.02
C MET A 221 10.47 14.14 23.38
N PRO A 222 11.50 13.70 24.14
CA PRO A 222 12.43 12.71 23.61
C PRO A 222 11.67 11.39 23.41
N LEU A 223 11.78 10.81 22.22
CA LEU A 223 11.18 9.52 21.93
C LEU A 223 12.21 8.40 22.15
N ASP A 224 11.80 7.39 22.91
CA ASP A 224 12.53 6.13 22.99
C ASP A 224 12.59 5.43 21.63
N ASP A 225 13.66 4.67 21.38
CA ASP A 225 13.83 3.87 20.17
C ASP A 225 12.64 2.96 19.87
N LYS A 226 11.95 2.45 20.90
CA LYS A 226 10.76 1.61 20.73
C LYS A 226 9.62 2.32 20.00
N TYR A 227 9.62 3.65 19.85
CA TYR A 227 8.63 4.40 19.06
C TYR A 227 9.12 4.76 17.66
N LEU A 228 10.41 4.56 17.37
CA LEU A 228 11.00 4.85 16.07
C LEU A 228 10.93 3.61 15.17
N VAL A 229 10.70 3.83 13.88
CA VAL A 229 10.74 2.77 12.87
C VAL A 229 12.16 2.21 12.83
N PRO A 230 12.36 0.90 13.09
CA PRO A 230 13.68 0.27 13.02
C PRO A 230 14.28 0.41 11.61
N PHE A 231 15.61 0.48 11.51
CA PHE A 231 16.33 0.40 10.24
C PHE A 231 16.84 -1.02 9.97
N GLY A 232 17.13 -1.35 8.71
CA GLY A 232 17.77 -2.60 8.31
C GLY A 232 16.83 -3.54 7.55
N LYS A 233 17.12 -4.84 7.62
CA LYS A 233 16.37 -5.87 6.89
C LYS A 233 15.12 -6.28 7.67
N LEU A 234 13.98 -6.39 6.98
CA LEU A 234 12.71 -6.84 7.57
C LEU A 234 12.81 -8.30 8.01
N VAL A 235 12.45 -8.56 9.28
CA VAL A 235 12.42 -9.91 9.88
C VAL A 235 11.08 -10.25 10.52
N GLY A 236 10.18 -9.28 10.64
CA GLY A 236 8.86 -9.46 11.25
C GLY A 236 7.96 -8.24 11.11
N VAL A 237 6.73 -8.36 11.58
CA VAL A 237 5.76 -7.27 11.69
C VAL A 237 5.10 -7.36 13.05
N GLU A 238 5.03 -6.23 13.74
CA GLU A 238 4.40 -6.12 15.06
C GLU A 238 3.36 -5.00 15.09
N ASP A 239 2.50 -5.02 16.10
CA ASP A 239 1.61 -3.89 16.38
C ASP A 239 2.46 -2.69 16.84
N ALA A 240 2.16 -1.50 16.34
CA ALA A 240 2.81 -0.29 16.81
C ALA A 240 2.38 0.00 18.27
N PRO A 241 3.31 0.41 19.15
CA PRO A 241 2.98 0.76 20.53
C PRO A 241 2.12 2.03 20.57
N ASN A 242 1.32 2.21 21.62
CA ASN A 242 0.60 3.45 21.83
C ASN A 242 1.57 4.58 22.23
N LEU A 243 1.41 5.76 21.63
CA LEU A 243 2.16 6.96 21.98
C LEU A 243 1.20 8.16 21.97
N ASN A 244 0.75 8.57 23.15
CA ASN A 244 -0.17 9.70 23.28
C ASN A 244 0.60 11.01 23.24
N ILE A 245 0.22 11.89 22.30
CA ILE A 245 0.74 13.25 22.16
C ILE A 245 -0.28 14.20 22.80
N PRO A 246 0.08 14.98 23.83
CA PRO A 246 -0.88 15.79 24.57
C PRO A 246 -1.56 16.87 23.73
N GLN A 247 -0.82 17.46 22.80
CA GLN A 247 -1.30 18.55 21.96
C GLN A 247 -0.84 18.37 20.53
N ILE A 248 -1.72 18.72 19.59
CA ILE A 248 -1.43 18.71 18.17
C ILE A 248 -1.89 20.01 17.52
N THR A 249 -1.58 20.18 16.25
CA THR A 249 -2.11 21.25 15.42
C THR A 249 -2.87 20.61 14.25
N ILE A 250 -4.18 20.84 14.22
CA ILE A 250 -5.05 20.54 13.08
C ILE A 250 -5.33 21.86 12.37
N GLY A 251 -5.02 21.97 11.07
CA GLY A 251 -5.40 23.14 10.29
C GLY A 251 -6.93 23.21 10.13
N GLY A 252 -7.51 24.40 10.19
CA GLY A 252 -8.96 24.60 10.03
C GLY A 252 -9.27 25.35 8.75
N PRO A 253 -10.27 24.94 7.95
CA PRO A 253 -10.73 25.75 6.84
C PRO A 253 -11.34 27.05 7.36
N SER A 254 -11.15 28.14 6.61
CA SER A 254 -11.92 29.37 6.82
C SER A 254 -13.35 29.13 6.32
N MET A 255 -14.24 28.65 7.19
CA MET A 255 -15.65 28.51 6.83
C MET A 255 -16.35 29.87 6.81
N SER A 256 -17.19 30.11 5.80
CA SER A 256 -17.89 31.38 5.61
C SER A 256 -19.01 31.61 6.64
N ASN A 257 -19.68 30.55 7.07
CA ASN A 257 -20.74 30.62 8.09
C ASN A 257 -20.15 30.53 9.51
N MET A 258 -20.43 31.52 10.35
CA MET A 258 -19.88 31.61 11.71
C MET A 258 -20.34 30.48 12.65
N ALA A 259 -21.60 30.04 12.58
CA ALA A 259 -22.12 28.98 13.44
C ALA A 259 -21.49 27.62 13.10
N GLN A 260 -21.40 27.31 11.80
CA GLN A 260 -20.67 26.14 11.32
C GLN A 260 -19.20 26.22 11.77
N ARG A 261 -18.57 27.41 11.64
CA ARG A 261 -17.18 27.62 12.05
C ARG A 261 -16.97 27.37 13.53
N ALA A 262 -17.89 27.82 14.39
CA ALA A 262 -17.85 27.56 15.82
C ALA A 262 -17.92 26.06 16.13
N ASP A 263 -18.81 25.33 15.47
CA ASP A 263 -18.95 23.87 15.62
C ASP A 263 -17.67 23.12 15.24
N LEU A 264 -17.10 23.43 14.07
CA LEU A 264 -15.86 22.80 13.62
C LEU A 264 -14.69 23.16 14.55
N ASN A 265 -14.59 24.43 14.95
CA ASN A 265 -13.55 24.86 15.88
C ASN A 265 -13.67 24.14 17.22
N ALA A 266 -14.88 23.94 17.75
CA ALA A 266 -15.08 23.19 18.99
C ALA A 266 -14.59 21.75 18.86
N ALA A 267 -14.94 21.05 17.78
CA ALA A 267 -14.47 19.69 17.51
C ALA A 267 -12.95 19.61 17.34
N ILE A 268 -12.35 20.58 16.63
CA ILE A 268 -10.90 20.70 16.48
C ILE A 268 -10.25 20.92 17.84
N VAL A 269 -10.73 21.88 18.63
CA VAL A 269 -10.16 22.20 19.96
C VAL A 269 -10.24 21.00 20.89
N ALA A 270 -11.37 20.29 20.92
CA ALA A 270 -11.53 19.08 21.71
C ALA A 270 -10.46 18.02 21.38
N LYS A 271 -10.20 17.77 20.08
CA LYS A 271 -9.10 16.87 19.66
C LYS A 271 -7.72 17.45 19.94
N ARG A 272 -7.58 18.77 19.84
CA ARG A 272 -6.31 19.47 20.04
C ARG A 272 -5.83 19.39 21.49
N THR A 273 -6.76 19.39 22.46
CA THR A 273 -6.46 19.39 23.90
C THR A 273 -6.61 18.02 24.57
N GLY A 274 -7.41 17.11 23.99
CA GLY A 274 -7.59 15.75 24.52
C GLY A 274 -6.41 14.80 24.25
N GLY A 275 -5.44 15.24 23.44
CA GLY A 275 -4.34 14.44 22.96
C GLY A 275 -4.74 13.42 21.89
N VAL A 276 -3.74 12.90 21.18
CA VAL A 276 -3.95 11.87 20.15
C VAL A 276 -2.91 10.76 20.28
N ASN A 277 -3.31 9.52 20.02
CA ASN A 277 -2.36 8.44 19.86
C ASN A 277 -1.70 8.56 18.48
N LEU A 278 -0.39 8.78 18.45
CA LEU A 278 0.38 8.89 17.22
C LEU A 278 0.30 7.61 16.36
N PHE A 279 -0.05 6.48 16.95
CA PHE A 279 -0.25 5.20 16.27
C PHE A 279 -1.72 4.76 16.29
N GLU A 280 -2.67 5.68 16.48
CA GLU A 280 -4.10 5.39 16.38
C GLU A 280 -4.43 4.75 15.03
N HIS A 281 -5.15 3.64 15.04
CA HIS A 281 -5.67 3.02 13.84
C HIS A 281 -7.12 3.44 13.61
N LEU A 282 -7.43 3.94 12.42
CA LEU A 282 -8.74 4.55 12.15
C LEU A 282 -9.80 3.52 11.69
N GLY A 283 -9.51 2.22 11.81
CA GLY A 283 -10.41 1.10 11.49
C GLY A 283 -10.46 0.75 10.00
N GLY A 284 -10.82 -0.49 9.67
CA GLY A 284 -10.87 -0.95 8.28
C GLY A 284 -9.52 -1.42 7.71
N GLY A 285 -8.64 -1.97 8.55
CA GLY A 285 -7.30 -2.41 8.16
C GLY A 285 -6.52 -1.33 7.43
N VAL A 286 -5.96 -1.64 6.27
CA VAL A 286 -5.18 -0.69 5.45
C VAL A 286 -5.90 0.64 5.19
N LEU A 287 -7.24 0.67 5.16
CA LEU A 287 -8.00 1.91 4.95
C LEU A 287 -7.90 2.87 6.14
N GLY A 288 -7.71 2.34 7.34
CA GLY A 288 -7.54 3.09 8.58
C GLY A 288 -6.09 3.34 8.97
N SER A 289 -5.14 2.81 8.18
CA SER A 289 -3.72 3.11 8.33
C SER A 289 -3.47 4.60 8.09
N GLN A 290 -2.90 5.28 9.08
CA GLN A 290 -2.59 6.71 8.93
C GLN A 290 -1.63 6.95 7.79
N THR A 291 -0.63 6.09 7.57
CA THR A 291 0.33 6.27 6.47
C THR A 291 -0.32 6.06 5.11
N TYR A 292 -1.20 5.07 4.95
CA TYR A 292 -1.95 4.88 3.71
C TYR A 292 -2.82 6.10 3.40
N ILE A 293 -3.51 6.66 4.40
CA ILE A 293 -4.32 7.88 4.23
C ILE A 293 -3.45 9.07 3.88
N LEU A 294 -2.35 9.30 4.60
CA LEU A 294 -1.44 10.43 4.35
C LEU A 294 -0.84 10.40 2.94
N LYS A 295 -0.49 9.21 2.42
CA LYS A 295 0.05 9.06 1.06
C LYS A 295 -0.98 9.28 -0.04
N ASN A 296 -2.25 8.98 0.24
CA ASN A 296 -3.29 8.90 -0.79
C ASN A 296 -4.36 9.98 -0.68
N THR A 297 -4.35 10.81 0.36
CA THR A 297 -5.24 11.97 0.46
C THR A 297 -4.84 13.07 -0.54
N ASN A 298 -5.83 13.81 -1.03
CA ASN A 298 -5.64 15.05 -1.76
C ASN A 298 -5.86 16.30 -0.88
N LEU A 299 -6.03 16.10 0.43
CA LEU A 299 -6.15 17.17 1.41
C LEU A 299 -4.76 17.56 1.94
N THR A 300 -4.49 18.85 1.97
CA THR A 300 -3.32 19.42 2.64
C THR A 300 -3.54 19.51 4.16
N LEU A 301 -2.48 19.81 4.93
CA LEU A 301 -2.58 19.98 6.39
C LEU A 301 -3.52 21.10 6.84
N ASN A 302 -3.83 22.05 5.94
CA ASN A 302 -4.71 23.18 6.20
C ASN A 302 -6.14 22.95 5.68
N GLN A 303 -6.41 21.77 5.16
CA GLN A 303 -7.69 21.41 4.57
C GLN A 303 -8.35 20.31 5.39
N ILE A 304 -9.62 20.55 5.70
CA ILE A 304 -10.55 19.54 6.18
C ILE A 304 -11.67 19.49 5.17
N ALA A 305 -12.19 18.31 4.88
CA ALA A 305 -13.38 18.20 4.05
C ALA A 305 -14.53 19.05 4.65
N PRO A 306 -15.49 19.49 3.84
CA PRO A 306 -15.45 19.55 2.40
C PRO A 306 -14.90 20.91 1.91
N GLY A 307 -14.09 21.59 2.73
CA GLY A 307 -13.56 22.93 2.47
C GLY A 307 -14.41 24.09 3.03
N ALA A 308 -14.04 25.32 2.65
CA ALA A 308 -14.60 26.56 3.19
C ALA A 308 -16.11 26.76 2.94
N ALA A 309 -16.61 26.28 1.79
CA ALA A 309 -18.01 26.40 1.42
C ALA A 309 -18.92 25.35 2.09
N ASN A 310 -18.33 24.40 2.84
CA ASN A 310 -19.04 23.25 3.40
C ASN A 310 -19.79 22.44 2.31
N ASP A 311 -19.28 22.44 1.09
CA ASP A 311 -19.86 21.82 -0.10
C ASP A 311 -19.15 20.49 -0.42
N PRO A 312 -19.82 19.32 -0.24
CA PRO A 312 -19.22 17.99 -0.40
C PRO A 312 -18.67 17.73 -1.80
N ASP A 313 -19.07 18.52 -2.80
CA ASP A 313 -18.62 18.36 -4.17
C ASP A 313 -17.27 19.04 -4.44
N GLN A 314 -16.86 19.98 -3.59
CA GLN A 314 -15.63 20.76 -3.79
C GLN A 314 -14.38 20.00 -3.32
N LEU A 315 -14.31 19.63 -2.04
CA LEU A 315 -13.07 19.14 -1.44
C LEU A 315 -13.25 17.90 -0.57
N ILE A 316 -13.21 16.73 -1.19
CA ILE A 316 -13.25 15.42 -0.51
C ILE A 316 -12.05 14.55 -0.92
N ALA A 317 -11.80 13.47 -0.19
CA ALA A 317 -10.66 12.57 -0.40
C ALA A 317 -10.83 11.63 -1.61
N ARG A 318 -11.13 12.16 -2.80
CA ARG A 318 -11.35 11.38 -4.04
C ARG A 318 -10.12 10.57 -4.43
N ARG A 319 -8.92 11.10 -4.23
CA ARG A 319 -7.67 10.38 -4.52
C ARG A 319 -7.55 9.12 -3.66
N LEU A 320 -7.95 9.18 -2.39
CA LEU A 320 -7.94 8.03 -1.50
C LEU A 320 -8.90 6.94 -2.01
N SER A 321 -10.11 7.33 -2.41
CA SER A 321 -11.09 6.41 -2.99
C SER A 321 -10.61 5.78 -4.29
N ASN A 322 -9.99 6.57 -5.17
CA ASN A 322 -9.41 6.07 -6.43
C ASN A 322 -8.34 5.00 -6.17
N ARG A 323 -7.50 5.22 -5.15
CA ARG A 323 -6.44 4.28 -4.77
C ARG A 323 -6.97 2.98 -4.18
N VAL A 324 -8.16 2.98 -3.56
CA VAL A 324 -8.83 1.74 -3.17
C VAL A 324 -9.18 0.91 -4.41
N PHE A 325 -9.75 1.52 -5.45
CA PHE A 325 -10.08 0.81 -6.69
C PHE A 325 -8.84 0.31 -7.44
N GLU A 326 -7.87 1.19 -7.68
CA GLU A 326 -6.67 0.87 -8.47
C GLU A 326 -5.71 -0.06 -7.70
N ASP A 327 -5.31 0.33 -6.48
CA ASP A 327 -4.25 -0.36 -5.76
C ASP A 327 -4.78 -1.61 -5.05
N LEU A 328 -6.07 -1.68 -4.64
CA LEU A 328 -6.58 -2.77 -3.81
C LEU A 328 -7.56 -3.71 -4.54
N LEU A 329 -8.26 -3.22 -5.56
CA LEU A 329 -9.23 -4.02 -6.31
C LEU A 329 -8.83 -4.27 -7.77
N CYS A 330 -7.71 -3.70 -8.25
CA CYS A 330 -7.23 -3.83 -9.63
C CYS A 330 -8.23 -3.29 -10.67
N HIS A 331 -9.05 -2.32 -10.29
CA HIS A 331 -9.97 -1.63 -11.18
C HIS A 331 -9.33 -0.38 -11.79
N GLN A 332 -9.60 -0.12 -13.07
CA GLN A 332 -9.31 1.16 -13.70
C GLN A 332 -10.59 1.99 -13.75
N MET A 333 -10.48 3.30 -13.51
CA MET A 333 -11.62 4.20 -13.62
C MET A 333 -11.93 4.54 -15.09
N PRO A 334 -13.22 4.73 -15.47
CA PRO A 334 -14.41 4.57 -14.64
C PRO A 334 -14.80 3.10 -14.42
N THR A 335 -15.34 2.78 -13.23
CA THR A 335 -15.81 1.43 -12.86
C THR A 335 -17.31 1.23 -13.05
N LEU A 336 -18.02 2.29 -13.46
CA LEU A 336 -19.44 2.29 -13.81
C LEU A 336 -19.62 2.75 -15.25
N THR A 337 -20.79 2.49 -15.80
CA THR A 337 -21.19 2.95 -17.14
C THR A 337 -22.07 4.17 -17.06
N GLU A 338 -22.23 4.88 -18.19
CA GLU A 338 -23.20 5.97 -18.28
C GLU A 338 -24.63 5.51 -17.97
N ALA A 339 -25.00 4.29 -18.34
CA ALA A 339 -26.31 3.71 -18.03
C ALA A 339 -26.49 3.47 -16.52
N ASP A 340 -25.43 3.18 -15.77
CA ASP A 340 -25.51 2.96 -14.32
C ASP A 340 -25.73 4.25 -13.54
N VAL A 341 -25.31 5.39 -14.10
CA VAL A 341 -25.20 6.68 -13.40
C VAL A 341 -26.11 7.76 -13.96
N VAL A 342 -26.96 7.44 -14.95
CA VAL A 342 -27.88 8.40 -15.58
C VAL A 342 -28.77 9.11 -14.55
N ASN A 343 -29.16 8.40 -13.49
CA ASN A 343 -29.98 8.94 -12.39
C ASN A 343 -29.18 9.80 -11.40
N ASP A 344 -27.85 9.76 -11.45
CA ASP A 344 -26.96 10.57 -10.61
C ASP A 344 -26.60 11.91 -11.29
N VAL A 345 -26.90 12.05 -12.59
CA VAL A 345 -26.76 13.31 -13.35
C VAL A 345 -27.76 14.35 -12.85
N ARG A 346 -27.27 15.57 -12.60
CA ARG A 346 -28.07 16.69 -12.11
C ARG A 346 -27.93 17.87 -13.05
N ALA A 347 -28.88 18.01 -13.98
CA ALA A 347 -28.86 19.06 -15.01
C ALA A 347 -28.74 20.50 -14.46
N ASN A 348 -29.22 20.74 -13.24
CA ASN A 348 -29.17 22.05 -12.59
C ASN A 348 -28.04 22.17 -11.53
N SER A 349 -27.04 21.29 -11.56
CA SER A 349 -25.94 21.36 -10.60
C SER A 349 -25.01 22.53 -10.90
N PRO A 350 -24.53 23.27 -9.88
CA PRO A 350 -23.49 24.28 -10.07
C PRO A 350 -22.12 23.66 -10.41
N HIS A 351 -21.96 22.33 -10.35
CA HIS A 351 -20.71 21.64 -10.64
C HIS A 351 -20.79 20.95 -12.01
N GLY A 352 -19.91 21.36 -12.93
CA GLY A 352 -19.91 20.86 -14.31
C GLY A 352 -19.81 19.33 -14.44
N PHE A 353 -19.09 18.66 -13.53
CA PHE A 353 -18.95 17.20 -13.56
C PHE A 353 -20.27 16.45 -13.30
N ARG A 354 -21.27 17.09 -12.69
CA ARG A 354 -22.60 16.49 -12.45
C ARG A 354 -23.56 16.64 -13.61
N LEU A 355 -23.19 17.40 -14.64
CA LEU A 355 -24.05 17.66 -15.79
C LEU A 355 -24.05 16.53 -16.82
N ASN A 356 -23.05 15.64 -16.79
CA ASN A 356 -22.83 14.62 -17.81
C ASN A 356 -22.62 13.23 -17.20
N ALA A 357 -23.21 12.21 -17.82
CA ALA A 357 -23.09 10.81 -17.39
C ALA A 357 -21.64 10.29 -17.46
N SER A 358 -20.87 10.73 -18.46
CA SER A 358 -19.45 10.35 -18.62
C SER A 358 -18.59 10.72 -17.41
N CYS A 359 -18.80 11.91 -16.83
CA CYS A 359 -18.14 12.33 -15.60
C CYS A 359 -18.69 11.55 -14.38
N MET A 360 -20.00 11.37 -14.31
CA MET A 360 -20.65 10.65 -13.21
C MET A 360 -20.28 9.16 -13.16
N ALA A 361 -19.84 8.56 -14.28
CA ALA A 361 -19.34 7.19 -14.32
C ALA A 361 -18.11 6.97 -13.43
N CYS A 362 -17.34 8.03 -13.19
CA CYS A 362 -16.24 8.03 -12.23
C CYS A 362 -16.71 8.52 -10.84
N HIS A 363 -17.39 9.67 -10.79
CA HIS A 363 -17.75 10.32 -9.52
C HIS A 363 -18.74 9.52 -8.67
N THR A 364 -19.63 8.74 -9.27
CA THR A 364 -20.59 7.89 -8.53
C THR A 364 -19.90 6.81 -7.71
N SER A 365 -18.69 6.40 -8.10
CA SER A 365 -17.85 5.47 -7.33
C SER A 365 -16.99 6.20 -6.30
N LEU A 366 -16.36 7.30 -6.70
CA LEU A 366 -15.37 7.99 -5.86
C LEU A 366 -15.99 8.84 -4.75
N ASP A 367 -17.05 9.59 -5.04
CA ASP A 367 -17.56 10.61 -4.13
C ASP A 367 -18.24 9.97 -2.91
N PRO A 368 -19.16 9.00 -3.06
CA PRO A 368 -19.76 8.30 -1.92
C PRO A 368 -18.73 7.57 -1.06
N MET A 369 -17.72 6.93 -1.64
CA MET A 369 -16.64 6.31 -0.88
C MET A 369 -15.80 7.34 -0.14
N ALA A 370 -15.46 8.48 -0.77
CA ALA A 370 -14.67 9.52 -0.14
C ALA A 370 -15.38 10.10 1.10
N THR A 371 -16.71 10.11 1.09
CA THR A 371 -17.50 10.58 2.25
C THR A 371 -17.39 9.67 3.48
N VAL A 372 -16.91 8.43 3.33
CA VAL A 372 -16.57 7.53 4.45
C VAL A 372 -15.40 8.06 5.29
N PHE A 373 -14.55 8.89 4.68
CA PHE A 373 -13.39 9.51 5.31
C PHE A 373 -13.65 10.96 5.74
N ARG A 374 -14.91 11.42 5.67
CA ARG A 374 -15.24 12.86 5.85
C ARG A 374 -14.79 13.44 7.19
N ASN A 375 -14.81 12.64 8.25
CA ASN A 375 -14.45 13.10 9.59
C ASN A 375 -12.94 12.99 9.87
N TYR A 376 -12.11 12.74 8.86
CA TYR A 376 -10.66 12.60 9.03
C TYR A 376 -10.00 13.95 8.90
N ALA A 377 -9.11 14.25 9.83
CA ALA A 377 -8.32 15.47 9.82
C ALA A 377 -6.84 15.12 9.92
N SER A 378 -6.06 15.62 8.96
CA SER A 378 -4.61 15.59 9.08
C SER A 378 -4.17 16.57 10.15
N TYR A 379 -3.17 16.17 10.93
CA TYR A 379 -2.57 17.00 11.95
C TYR A 379 -1.04 16.94 11.85
N ARG A 380 -0.40 17.90 12.51
CA ARG A 380 1.02 17.86 12.84
C ARG A 380 1.19 18.05 14.34
N THR A 381 2.23 17.49 14.92
CA THR A 381 2.44 17.61 16.37
C THR A 381 2.77 19.05 16.77
N SER A 382 3.56 19.79 15.99
CA SER A 382 3.89 21.21 16.21
C SER A 382 3.92 22.01 14.89
N PRO A 383 3.92 23.36 14.95
CA PRO A 383 3.94 24.27 13.79
C PRO A 383 5.34 24.82 13.44
N ASN A 384 6.40 24.34 14.09
CA ASN A 384 7.71 25.01 14.09
C ASN A 384 8.43 25.01 12.74
N GLU A 385 7.98 24.25 11.73
CA GLU A 385 8.54 24.36 10.38
C GLU A 385 8.10 25.63 9.63
N ASN A 386 7.04 26.32 10.08
CA ASN A 386 6.58 27.58 9.47
C ASN A 386 7.26 28.82 10.06
N VAL A 387 8.23 28.64 10.95
CA VAL A 387 8.98 29.76 11.53
C VAL A 387 9.76 30.42 10.40
N SER A 388 9.56 31.73 10.19
CA SER A 388 10.24 32.47 9.13
C SER A 388 11.75 32.27 9.24
N ALA A 389 12.45 32.18 8.10
CA ALA A 389 13.92 32.19 8.09
C ALA A 389 14.51 33.43 8.77
N THR A 390 13.73 34.52 8.86
CA THR A 390 14.09 35.80 9.48
C THR A 390 13.61 35.93 10.94
N ASP A 391 12.94 34.93 11.50
CA ASP A 391 12.48 35.00 12.91
C ASP A 391 13.70 34.89 13.84
N PRO A 392 13.96 35.88 14.72
CA PRO A 392 15.11 35.85 15.62
C PRO A 392 15.10 34.66 16.59
N ASN A 393 13.93 34.10 16.88
CA ASN A 393 13.77 32.94 17.76
C ASN A 393 13.83 31.61 17.01
N ARG A 394 14.05 31.61 15.68
CA ARG A 394 14.10 30.39 14.86
C ARG A 394 15.05 29.32 15.42
N PRO A 395 16.29 29.63 15.84
CA PRO A 395 17.19 28.61 16.38
C PRO A 395 16.60 27.92 17.61
N GLU A 396 16.00 28.68 18.53
CA GLU A 396 15.36 28.14 19.73
C GLU A 396 14.15 27.25 19.39
N LEU A 397 13.32 27.71 18.45
CA LEU A 397 12.10 26.99 18.04
C LEU A 397 12.40 25.71 17.26
N LEU A 398 13.48 25.71 16.47
CA LEU A 398 14.00 24.49 15.87
C LEU A 398 14.59 23.60 16.98
N ALA A 399 15.38 24.11 17.92
CA ALA A 399 15.93 23.29 19.01
C ALA A 399 14.88 22.54 19.87
N ARG A 400 13.59 22.91 19.81
CA ARG A 400 12.48 22.17 20.45
C ARG A 400 12.11 20.84 19.77
N GLY A 401 12.81 20.44 18.71
CA GLY A 401 12.62 19.15 18.04
C GLY A 401 11.78 19.25 16.78
N THR A 402 11.45 18.10 16.20
CA THR A 402 10.86 18.04 14.85
C THR A 402 9.38 17.64 14.90
N PRO A 403 8.54 18.19 14.02
CA PRO A 403 7.13 17.83 13.94
C PRO A 403 6.94 16.47 13.25
N VAL A 404 5.88 15.76 13.62
CA VAL A 404 5.43 14.54 12.94
C VAL A 404 3.99 14.72 12.46
N LEU A 405 3.72 14.24 11.24
CA LEU A 405 2.37 14.26 10.68
C LEU A 405 1.55 13.04 11.13
N GLY A 406 0.24 13.21 11.22
CA GLY A 406 -0.70 12.13 11.48
C GLY A 406 -2.09 12.43 10.95
N VAL A 407 -3.00 11.49 11.16
CA VAL A 407 -4.43 11.63 10.84
C VAL A 407 -5.21 11.19 12.07
N THR A 408 -6.24 11.94 12.43
CA THR A 408 -7.18 11.58 13.50
C THR A 408 -8.62 11.72 13.01
N LYS A 409 -9.56 11.17 13.78
CA LYS A 409 -11.00 11.38 13.57
C LYS A 409 -11.48 12.54 14.42
N LEU A 410 -12.17 13.49 13.80
CA LEU A 410 -12.98 14.46 14.51
C LEU A 410 -14.25 13.77 15.04
N ASP A 411 -14.67 14.20 16.23
CA ASP A 411 -15.88 13.67 16.86
C ASP A 411 -17.11 14.11 16.07
N GLN A 412 -18.05 13.19 15.91
CA GLN A 412 -19.31 13.47 15.23
C GLN A 412 -20.21 14.33 16.12
N LYS A 413 -20.98 15.22 15.50
CA LYS A 413 -22.01 16.01 16.16
C LYS A 413 -23.35 15.76 15.49
N SER A 414 -24.24 15.07 16.20
CA SER A 414 -25.60 14.78 15.72
C SER A 414 -26.31 16.08 15.29
N GLY A 415 -26.95 16.04 14.13
CA GLY A 415 -27.64 17.21 13.55
C GLY A 415 -26.73 18.34 13.06
N SER A 416 -25.40 18.19 13.07
CA SER A 416 -24.52 19.25 12.59
C SER A 416 -24.67 19.46 11.08
N ALA A 417 -24.76 20.73 10.68
CA ALA A 417 -24.69 21.13 9.29
C ALA A 417 -23.26 21.01 8.73
N VAL A 418 -22.23 20.90 9.57
CA VAL A 418 -20.83 20.78 9.14
C VAL A 418 -20.58 19.37 8.62
N PHE A 419 -20.31 19.22 7.33
CA PHE A 419 -20.22 17.92 6.65
C PHE A 419 -19.23 16.96 7.33
N THR A 420 -18.07 17.45 7.79
CA THR A 420 -17.05 16.66 8.49
C THR A 420 -17.48 16.16 9.87
N LEU A 421 -18.44 16.82 10.52
CA LEU A 421 -18.95 16.41 11.82
C LEU A 421 -20.18 15.50 11.70
N GLN A 422 -20.67 15.25 10.49
CA GLN A 422 -21.75 14.30 10.25
C GLN A 422 -21.26 12.86 10.36
N ALA A 423 -22.20 11.92 10.50
CA ALA A 423 -21.90 10.51 10.39
C ALA A 423 -21.19 10.21 9.04
N PRO A 424 -20.09 9.43 9.03
CA PRO A 424 -19.29 9.11 7.85
C PRO A 424 -19.98 8.04 7.00
N MET A 425 -21.24 8.30 6.65
CA MET A 425 -22.03 7.45 5.77
C MET A 425 -21.58 7.66 4.33
N GLY A 426 -21.46 6.58 3.58
CA GLY A 426 -21.10 6.57 2.18
C GLY A 426 -21.59 5.30 1.49
N SER A 427 -21.06 5.00 0.31
CA SER A 427 -21.35 3.74 -0.36
C SER A 427 -20.19 3.27 -1.23
N LEU A 428 -20.14 1.96 -1.45
CA LEU A 428 -19.26 1.30 -2.40
C LEU A 428 -20.05 1.02 -3.68
N ASN A 429 -19.74 1.76 -4.75
CA ASN A 429 -20.44 1.69 -6.03
C ASN A 429 -19.46 1.36 -7.16
N TYR A 430 -19.60 0.22 -7.83
CA TYR A 430 -18.77 -0.18 -8.97
C TYR A 430 -19.37 -1.41 -9.66
N ARG A 431 -18.90 -1.75 -10.86
CA ARG A 431 -19.11 -3.08 -11.42
C ARG A 431 -17.94 -3.99 -11.05
N ASP A 432 -18.24 -5.17 -10.53
CA ASP A 432 -17.22 -6.15 -10.20
C ASP A 432 -16.55 -6.75 -11.46
N HIS A 433 -15.51 -7.57 -11.31
CA HIS A 433 -14.84 -8.19 -12.46
C HIS A 433 -15.73 -9.14 -13.27
N ASN A 434 -16.91 -9.54 -12.76
CA ASN A 434 -17.95 -10.28 -13.50
C ASN A 434 -19.03 -9.34 -14.07
N ASN A 435 -18.75 -8.04 -14.14
CA ASN A 435 -19.63 -7.00 -14.64
C ASN A 435 -20.94 -6.84 -13.84
N ARG A 436 -21.03 -7.34 -12.60
CA ARG A 436 -22.22 -7.14 -11.75
C ARG A 436 -22.12 -5.80 -11.02
N LEU A 437 -23.22 -5.04 -11.02
CA LEU A 437 -23.30 -3.79 -10.28
C LEU A 437 -23.33 -4.05 -8.76
N ILE A 438 -22.36 -3.49 -8.06
CA ILE A 438 -22.27 -3.44 -6.60
C ILE A 438 -22.65 -2.03 -6.16
N LYS A 439 -23.62 -1.93 -5.26
CA LYS A 439 -24.06 -0.67 -4.63
C LYS A 439 -24.40 -0.93 -3.17
N VAL A 440 -23.43 -0.76 -2.28
CA VAL A 440 -23.55 -1.11 -0.86
C VAL A 440 -23.32 0.12 0.01
N ALA A 441 -24.31 0.48 0.83
CA ALA A 441 -24.16 1.55 1.81
C ALA A 441 -23.24 1.12 2.96
N VAL A 442 -22.38 2.03 3.43
CA VAL A 442 -21.42 1.79 4.51
C VAL A 442 -21.37 2.97 5.47
N ASN A 443 -21.10 2.70 6.75
CA ASN A 443 -20.96 3.69 7.81
C ASN A 443 -19.54 3.62 8.39
N GLY A 444 -18.66 4.51 7.90
CA GLY A 444 -17.27 4.58 8.32
C GLY A 444 -16.38 3.49 7.72
N THR A 445 -15.08 3.66 7.94
CA THR A 445 -14.03 2.82 7.34
C THR A 445 -14.04 1.39 7.82
N THR A 446 -14.48 1.12 9.05
CA THR A 446 -14.63 -0.26 9.56
C THR A 446 -15.63 -1.05 8.74
N GLN A 447 -16.81 -0.49 8.45
CA GLN A 447 -17.81 -1.18 7.63
C GLN A 447 -17.37 -1.27 6.16
N LEU A 448 -16.76 -0.21 5.61
CA LEU A 448 -16.17 -0.25 4.27
C LEU A 448 -15.13 -1.37 4.14
N GLY A 449 -14.22 -1.50 5.10
CA GLY A 449 -13.23 -2.58 5.14
C GLY A 449 -13.89 -3.97 5.24
N ALA A 450 -14.93 -4.11 6.07
CA ALA A 450 -15.68 -5.36 6.18
C ALA A 450 -16.36 -5.76 4.86
N GLU A 451 -16.91 -4.80 4.10
CA GLU A 451 -17.51 -5.08 2.79
C GLU A 451 -16.45 -5.41 1.72
N LEU A 452 -15.30 -4.73 1.71
CA LEU A 452 -14.20 -5.05 0.80
C LEU A 452 -13.59 -6.43 1.09
N ALA A 453 -13.51 -6.83 2.37
CA ALA A 453 -13.07 -8.16 2.78
C ALA A 453 -14.01 -9.27 2.28
N LYS A 454 -15.28 -8.96 1.97
CA LYS A 454 -16.23 -9.91 1.37
C LYS A 454 -16.16 -9.93 -0.16
N SER A 455 -15.55 -8.92 -0.78
CA SER A 455 -15.53 -8.78 -2.24
C SER A 455 -14.62 -9.82 -2.89
N ASP A 456 -15.11 -10.45 -3.97
CA ASP A 456 -14.30 -11.35 -4.80
C ASP A 456 -13.16 -10.59 -5.50
N ASP A 457 -13.36 -9.30 -5.78
CA ASP A 457 -12.41 -8.51 -6.56
C ASP A 457 -11.10 -8.24 -5.84
N PHE A 458 -11.14 -8.11 -4.51
CA PHE A 458 -9.93 -8.05 -3.71
C PHE A 458 -9.10 -9.34 -3.88
N TYR A 459 -9.72 -10.50 -3.70
CA TYR A 459 -9.03 -11.78 -3.80
C TYR A 459 -8.55 -12.08 -5.22
N ARG A 460 -9.31 -11.69 -6.24
CA ARG A 460 -8.90 -11.77 -7.65
C ARG A 460 -7.75 -10.82 -7.97
N CYS A 461 -7.74 -9.61 -7.42
CA CYS A 461 -6.63 -8.66 -7.58
C CYS A 461 -5.34 -9.21 -6.94
N VAL A 462 -5.43 -9.75 -5.74
CA VAL A 462 -4.31 -10.44 -5.07
C VAL A 462 -3.82 -11.62 -5.91
N ALA A 463 -4.73 -12.49 -6.34
CA ALA A 463 -4.39 -13.64 -7.18
C ALA A 463 -3.74 -13.22 -8.51
N LYS A 464 -4.25 -12.18 -9.19
CA LYS A 464 -3.65 -11.60 -10.40
C LYS A 464 -2.20 -11.21 -10.17
N ARG A 465 -1.94 -10.43 -9.11
CA ARG A 465 -0.59 -9.91 -8.86
C ARG A 465 0.40 -11.01 -8.53
N TYR A 466 0.00 -12.00 -7.72
CA TYR A 466 0.85 -13.16 -7.44
C TYR A 466 1.06 -14.02 -8.68
N TYR A 467 0.02 -14.19 -9.49
CA TYR A 467 0.11 -14.91 -10.75
C TYR A 467 1.10 -14.23 -11.70
N GLU A 468 1.01 -12.91 -11.86
CA GLU A 468 1.98 -12.11 -12.64
C GLU A 468 3.39 -12.17 -12.04
N PHE A 469 3.55 -12.15 -10.72
CA PHE A 469 4.86 -12.26 -10.09
C PHE A 469 5.58 -13.57 -10.48
N PHE A 470 4.88 -14.70 -10.41
CA PHE A 470 5.45 -16.02 -10.72
C PHE A 470 5.56 -16.30 -12.22
N THR A 471 4.53 -15.93 -12.99
CA THR A 471 4.43 -16.28 -14.43
C THR A 471 4.87 -15.13 -15.35
N GLY A 472 4.98 -13.90 -14.87
CA GLY A 472 5.18 -12.73 -15.72
C GLY A 472 3.97 -12.35 -16.60
N TYR A 473 2.85 -13.08 -16.52
CA TYR A 473 1.66 -12.82 -17.33
C TYR A 473 0.71 -11.86 -16.61
N ASN A 474 0.53 -10.66 -17.15
CA ASN A 474 -0.39 -9.65 -16.61
C ASN A 474 -1.82 -9.91 -17.13
N VAL A 475 -2.67 -10.47 -16.27
CA VAL A 475 -4.06 -10.82 -16.63
C VAL A 475 -4.96 -9.58 -16.58
N ASN A 476 -5.72 -9.34 -17.64
CA ASN A 476 -6.85 -8.42 -17.57
C ASN A 476 -8.05 -9.11 -16.90
N LEU A 477 -8.50 -8.58 -15.76
CA LEU A 477 -9.62 -9.12 -14.99
C LEU A 477 -10.97 -8.62 -15.50
N ALA A 478 -11.01 -7.50 -16.22
CA ALA A 478 -12.26 -6.95 -16.73
C ALA A 478 -12.75 -7.77 -17.93
N GLU A 479 -14.01 -8.16 -17.91
CA GLU A 479 -14.70 -8.71 -19.08
C GLU A 479 -15.19 -7.63 -20.04
N ARG A 480 -15.31 -6.38 -19.55
CA ARG A 480 -15.81 -5.24 -20.32
C ARG A 480 -14.67 -4.44 -20.94
N ASN A 481 -14.90 -3.90 -22.14
CA ASN A 481 -13.98 -2.97 -22.84
C ASN A 481 -12.57 -3.54 -22.99
N VAL A 482 -12.43 -4.87 -22.94
CA VAL A 482 -11.17 -5.54 -23.18
C VAL A 482 -10.85 -5.32 -24.65
N ALA A 483 -9.75 -4.61 -24.91
CA ALA A 483 -9.20 -4.51 -26.26
C ALA A 483 -9.14 -5.91 -26.87
N GLU A 484 -9.35 -6.03 -28.18
CA GLU A 484 -9.44 -7.30 -28.90
C GLU A 484 -8.30 -8.28 -28.55
N ALA A 485 -7.11 -7.74 -28.26
CA ALA A 485 -5.92 -8.47 -27.78
C ALA A 485 -6.12 -9.27 -26.47
N SER A 486 -7.13 -8.96 -25.66
CA SER A 486 -7.46 -9.65 -24.40
C SER A 486 -8.57 -10.72 -24.56
N ASN A 487 -9.04 -10.96 -25.78
CA ASN A 487 -10.03 -11.98 -26.10
C ASN A 487 -9.44 -13.23 -26.78
N THR A 488 -8.11 -13.34 -26.81
CA THR A 488 -7.42 -14.55 -27.25
C THR A 488 -7.70 -15.72 -26.30
N ASP A 489 -7.58 -16.95 -26.79
CA ASP A 489 -7.81 -18.14 -25.96
C ASP A 489 -6.80 -18.24 -24.80
N THR A 490 -5.55 -17.80 -25.04
CA THR A 490 -4.54 -17.62 -23.99
C THR A 490 -5.00 -16.64 -22.91
N ALA A 491 -5.52 -15.47 -23.28
CA ALA A 491 -6.01 -14.50 -22.31
C ALA A 491 -7.22 -15.02 -21.51
N LYS A 492 -8.17 -15.69 -22.17
CA LYS A 492 -9.32 -16.33 -21.51
C LYS A 492 -8.89 -17.41 -20.53
N PHE A 493 -7.92 -18.25 -20.90
CA PHE A 493 -7.37 -19.28 -20.04
C PHE A 493 -6.76 -18.69 -18.76
N HIS A 494 -5.88 -17.70 -18.89
CA HIS A 494 -5.26 -17.08 -17.72
C HIS A 494 -6.26 -16.32 -16.86
N ARG A 495 -7.25 -15.65 -17.45
CA ARG A 495 -8.35 -15.01 -16.71
C ARG A 495 -9.15 -16.04 -15.90
N LYS A 496 -9.57 -17.15 -16.51
CA LYS A 496 -10.25 -18.25 -15.82
C LYS A 496 -9.40 -18.79 -14.67
N LYS A 497 -8.10 -18.95 -14.89
CA LYS A 497 -7.18 -19.44 -13.85
C LYS A 497 -7.07 -18.48 -12.67
N VAL A 498 -6.90 -17.17 -12.92
CA VAL A 498 -6.86 -16.17 -11.86
C VAL A 498 -8.19 -16.06 -11.10
N HIS A 499 -9.33 -16.20 -11.78
CA HIS A 499 -10.64 -16.24 -11.11
C HIS A 499 -10.74 -17.44 -10.16
N ALA A 500 -10.31 -18.64 -10.60
CA ALA A 500 -10.29 -19.83 -9.76
C ALA A 500 -9.33 -19.68 -8.56
N LEU A 501 -8.15 -19.10 -8.78
CA LEU A 501 -7.19 -18.79 -7.71
C LEU A 501 -7.76 -17.78 -6.71
N GLY A 502 -8.45 -16.74 -7.17
CA GLY A 502 -9.13 -15.77 -6.32
C GLY A 502 -10.22 -16.41 -5.45
N ALA A 503 -11.01 -17.33 -6.01
CA ALA A 503 -12.02 -18.08 -5.26
C ALA A 503 -11.38 -19.00 -4.19
N SER A 504 -10.34 -19.75 -4.55
CA SER A 504 -9.56 -20.58 -3.60
C SER A 504 -8.94 -19.74 -2.48
N LEU A 505 -8.38 -18.58 -2.82
CA LEU A 505 -7.80 -17.65 -1.86
C LEU A 505 -8.86 -17.10 -0.91
N LYS A 506 -10.05 -16.71 -1.40
CA LYS A 506 -11.15 -16.26 -0.56
C LYS A 506 -11.61 -17.34 0.42
N GLN A 507 -11.65 -18.60 0.00
CA GLN A 507 -12.04 -19.69 0.89
C GLN A 507 -10.95 -19.98 1.94
N SER A 508 -9.69 -20.01 1.53
CA SER A 508 -8.57 -20.42 2.39
C SER A 508 -7.98 -19.29 3.24
N GLN A 509 -8.15 -18.04 2.83
CA GLN A 509 -7.53 -16.85 3.41
C GLN A 509 -5.99 -16.92 3.51
N SER A 510 -5.34 -17.82 2.77
CA SER A 510 -3.91 -18.13 2.89
C SER A 510 -3.15 -17.77 1.62
N LEU A 511 -2.24 -16.78 1.74
CA LEU A 511 -1.33 -16.42 0.67
C LEU A 511 -0.34 -17.55 0.34
N ILE A 512 0.06 -18.36 1.33
CA ILE A 512 0.91 -19.53 1.09
C ILE A 512 0.19 -20.53 0.20
N LYS A 513 -1.08 -20.85 0.50
CA LYS A 513 -1.87 -21.75 -0.36
C LYS A 513 -2.04 -21.19 -1.78
N LEU A 514 -2.26 -19.88 -1.93
CA LEU A 514 -2.31 -19.26 -3.26
C LEU A 514 -1.01 -19.47 -4.03
N ILE A 515 0.15 -19.30 -3.39
CA ILE A 515 1.46 -19.55 -4.01
C ILE A 515 1.55 -21.01 -4.45
N GLU A 516 1.17 -21.98 -3.60
CA GLU A 516 1.15 -23.41 -3.95
C GLU A 516 0.23 -23.70 -5.12
N ASP A 517 -0.99 -23.16 -5.12
CA ASP A 517 -1.98 -23.33 -6.19
C ASP A 517 -1.45 -22.74 -7.54
N ILE A 518 -0.66 -21.66 -7.50
CA ILE A 518 0.01 -21.08 -8.67
C ILE A 518 1.16 -21.97 -9.14
N LEU A 519 2.02 -22.44 -8.23
CA LEU A 519 3.19 -23.26 -8.58
C LEU A 519 2.79 -24.61 -9.17
N ASN A 520 1.62 -25.13 -8.81
CA ASN A 520 1.03 -26.34 -9.38
C ASN A 520 0.19 -26.07 -10.64
N SER A 521 0.05 -24.82 -11.08
CA SER A 521 -0.74 -24.47 -12.25
C SER A 521 -0.03 -24.77 -13.56
N GLU A 522 -0.80 -25.15 -14.59
CA GLU A 522 -0.34 -25.24 -15.98
C GLU A 522 0.36 -23.96 -16.43
N GLY A 523 -0.22 -22.81 -16.07
CA GLY A 523 0.36 -21.50 -16.35
C GLY A 523 1.74 -21.25 -15.75
N PHE A 524 2.22 -22.05 -14.79
CA PHE A 524 3.58 -21.97 -14.26
C PHE A 524 4.51 -23.09 -14.74
N ILE A 525 3.99 -24.31 -14.94
CA ILE A 525 4.79 -25.51 -15.24
C ILE A 525 5.09 -25.71 -16.73
N TYR A 526 4.47 -24.97 -17.64
CA TYR A 526 4.77 -25.01 -19.08
C TYR A 526 5.73 -23.88 -19.49
N ARG A 527 6.47 -24.10 -20.60
CA ARG A 527 7.31 -23.06 -21.23
C ARG A 527 6.45 -21.93 -21.81
N GLN A 528 6.99 -20.71 -21.79
CA GLN A 528 6.37 -19.48 -22.32
C GLN A 528 4.99 -19.11 -21.75
N TYR A 529 4.51 -19.82 -20.73
CA TYR A 529 3.21 -19.58 -20.10
C TYR A 529 2.04 -19.70 -21.10
N GLN A 530 2.23 -20.40 -22.23
CA GLN A 530 1.19 -20.61 -23.24
C GLN A 530 0.25 -21.74 -22.82
N THR A 531 -0.98 -21.69 -23.32
CA THR A 531 -2.00 -22.74 -23.13
C THR A 531 -1.58 -24.02 -23.85
N PRO A 532 -1.72 -25.21 -23.21
CA PRO A 532 -1.52 -26.51 -23.82
C PRO A 532 -2.17 -26.70 -25.20
#